data_AF-A0A7W7ZR78-F1
#
_entry.id   AF-A0A7W7ZR78-F1
#
_cell.length_a   1.000
_cell.length_b   1.000
_cell.length_c   1.000
_cell.angle_alpha   90.00
_cell.angle_beta   90.00
_cell.angle_gamma   90.00
#
_symmetry.space_group_name_H-M   'P 1'
#
loop_
_entity.id
_entity.type
_entity.pdbx_description
1 polymer ?
#
loop_
_entity_poly.entity_id
_entity_poly.type
_entity_poly.pdbx_seq_one_letter_code
_entity_poly.pdbx_strand_id
1 'polypeptide(L)'
;MITRLAYVYVYMIAALMSLLLAGLLVFHIGLLTGHHLQLGGHLFAVFFGIAVPALGLAEDRNIWAHEVKDCPWWIRLFLGFLFTYTILVMIFKLALGTGPASPDDFALVGSSFMLMFSVACACVLYATLKSARSNPPNLRKRTQRSLLSTTAVGAFYLFLLVLPQKGSH
;
A
#
# COMPACT_ATOMS: atom_id res chain seq x y z
N MET A 1 -23.79 7.82 -16.04
CA MET A 1 -23.36 6.41 -15.87
C MET A 1 -21.88 6.29 -15.48
N ILE A 2 -20.96 6.93 -16.22
CA ILE A 2 -19.50 6.87 -16.00
C ILE A 2 -19.07 7.30 -14.58
N THR A 3 -19.64 8.39 -14.04
CA THR A 3 -19.28 8.86 -12.69
C THR A 3 -19.67 7.86 -11.59
N ARG A 4 -20.80 7.15 -11.73
CA ARG A 4 -21.20 6.11 -10.77
C ARG A 4 -20.21 4.95 -10.77
N LEU A 5 -19.74 4.54 -11.95
CA LEU A 5 -18.69 3.51 -12.07
C LEU A 5 -17.38 3.95 -11.41
N ALA A 6 -17.00 5.22 -11.54
CA ALA A 6 -15.83 5.77 -10.86
C ALA A 6 -15.96 5.71 -9.32
N TYR A 7 -17.13 6.03 -8.77
CA TYR A 7 -17.38 5.85 -7.34
C TYR A 7 -17.28 4.38 -6.91
N VAL A 8 -17.95 3.47 -7.64
CA VAL A 8 -17.91 2.03 -7.34
C VAL A 8 -16.46 1.53 -7.35
N TYR A 9 -15.66 1.94 -8.33
CA TYR A 9 -14.25 1.60 -8.42
C TYR A 9 -13.45 2.08 -7.20
N VAL A 10 -13.61 3.34 -6.79
CA VAL A 10 -12.91 3.88 -5.61
C VAL A 10 -13.36 3.17 -4.32
N TYR A 11 -14.65 2.87 -4.17
CA TYR A 11 -15.17 2.10 -3.03
C TYR A 11 -14.64 0.67 -3.01
N MET A 12 -14.53 0.00 -4.17
CA MET A 12 -13.94 -1.33 -4.25
C MET A 12 -12.46 -1.31 -3.84
N ILE A 13 -11.68 -0.33 -4.32
CA ILE A 13 -10.28 -0.18 -3.89
C ILE A 13 -10.21 0.06 -2.39
N ALA A 14 -11.08 0.91 -1.83
CA ALA A 14 -11.12 1.14 -0.39
C ALA A 14 -11.41 -0.14 0.39
N ALA A 15 -12.37 -0.95 -0.05
CA ALA A 15 -12.67 -2.25 0.58
C ALA A 15 -11.47 -3.22 0.51
N LEU A 16 -10.84 -3.35 -0.67
CA LEU A 16 -9.63 -4.17 -0.84
C LEU A 16 -8.48 -3.67 0.03
N MET A 17 -8.32 -2.36 0.15
CA MET A 17 -7.27 -1.75 0.96
C MET A 17 -7.51 -1.97 2.46
N SER A 18 -8.77 -1.97 2.92
CA SER A 18 -9.13 -2.34 4.30
C SER A 18 -8.84 -3.82 4.59
N LEU A 19 -9.17 -4.72 3.66
CA LEU A 19 -8.85 -6.15 3.79
C LEU A 19 -7.34 -6.38 3.83
N LEU A 20 -6.59 -5.71 2.95
CA LEU A 20 -5.14 -5.76 2.92
C LEU A 20 -4.53 -5.23 4.22
N LEU A 21 -5.02 -4.10 4.74
CA LEU A 21 -4.53 -3.54 6.01
C LEU A 21 -4.77 -4.51 7.17
N ALA A 22 -5.95 -5.14 7.25
CA ALA A 22 -6.25 -6.15 8.26
C ALA A 22 -5.33 -7.37 8.12
N GLY A 23 -5.14 -7.87 6.90
CA GLY A 23 -4.24 -8.99 6.62
C GLY A 23 -2.78 -8.69 6.97
N LEU A 24 -2.29 -7.49 6.62
CA LEU A 24 -0.95 -7.03 6.98
C LEU A 24 -0.79 -6.88 8.50
N LEU A 25 -1.81 -6.41 9.20
CA LEU A 25 -1.76 -6.26 10.66
C LEU A 25 -1.65 -7.63 11.33
N VAL A 26 -2.48 -8.59 10.92
CA VAL A 26 -2.43 -9.97 11.43
C VAL A 26 -1.08 -10.61 11.11
N PHE A 27 -0.59 -10.46 9.89
CA PHE A 27 0.73 -10.96 9.48
C PHE A 27 1.86 -10.36 10.32
N HIS A 28 1.85 -9.04 10.51
CA HIS A 28 2.87 -8.33 11.26
C HIS A 28 2.87 -8.70 12.75
N ILE A 29 1.69 -8.81 13.38
CA ILE A 29 1.56 -9.31 14.76
C ILE A 29 2.04 -10.77 14.84
N GLY A 30 1.74 -11.59 13.84
CA GLY A 30 2.26 -12.96 13.73
C GLY A 30 3.80 -12.98 13.78
N LEU A 31 4.46 -12.15 12.97
CA LEU A 31 5.93 -12.05 12.99
C LEU A 31 6.47 -11.56 14.34
N LEU A 32 5.81 -10.59 14.97
CA LEU A 32 6.21 -10.09 16.31
C LEU A 32 6.08 -11.16 17.41
N THR A 33 5.15 -12.10 17.26
CA THR A 33 4.94 -13.21 18.20
C THR A 33 5.76 -14.46 17.86
N GLY A 34 6.63 -14.41 16.85
CA GLY A 34 7.48 -15.51 16.43
C GLY A 34 6.79 -16.54 15.52
N HIS A 35 5.62 -16.23 14.95
CA HIS A 35 4.98 -17.09 13.96
C HIS A 35 5.56 -16.82 12.57
N HIS A 36 6.14 -17.86 11.96
CA HIS A 36 6.66 -17.81 10.59
C HIS A 36 5.53 -18.12 9.60
N LEU A 37 4.88 -17.08 9.10
CA LEU A 37 3.85 -17.20 8.07
C LEU A 37 4.51 -17.18 6.68
N GLN A 38 4.40 -18.27 5.90
CA GLN A 38 4.88 -18.35 4.50
C GLN A 38 4.17 -17.38 3.52
N LEU A 39 3.22 -16.57 4.00
CA LEU A 39 2.43 -15.64 3.20
C LEU A 39 3.17 -14.36 2.77
N GLY A 40 4.39 -14.11 3.24
CA GLY A 40 5.10 -12.84 3.06
C GLY A 40 5.26 -12.40 1.59
N GLY A 41 5.66 -13.31 0.69
CA GLY A 41 5.83 -13.01 -0.73
C GLY A 41 4.51 -12.72 -1.46
N HIS A 42 3.45 -13.47 -1.14
CA HIS A 42 2.13 -13.27 -1.71
C HIS A 42 1.49 -11.96 -1.22
N LEU A 43 1.62 -11.66 0.08
CA LEU A 43 1.18 -10.39 0.65
C LEU A 43 1.91 -9.20 0.03
N PHE A 44 3.21 -9.34 -0.26
CA PHE A 44 3.98 -8.32 -0.98
C PHE A 44 3.39 -8.04 -2.38
N ALA A 45 3.11 -9.09 -3.15
CA ALA A 45 2.52 -8.93 -4.48
C ALA A 45 1.12 -8.31 -4.43
N VAL A 46 0.26 -8.79 -3.53
CA VAL A 46 -1.09 -8.25 -3.32
C VAL A 46 -1.02 -6.78 -2.87
N PHE A 47 -0.07 -6.43 -2.01
CA PHE A 47 0.16 -5.05 -1.58
C PHE A 47 0.40 -4.12 -2.77
N PHE A 48 1.34 -4.44 -3.67
CA PHE A 48 1.58 -3.60 -4.85
C PHE A 48 0.38 -3.57 -5.80
N GLY A 49 -0.31 -4.71 -5.96
CA GLY A 49 -1.52 -4.81 -6.77
C GLY A 49 -2.66 -3.91 -6.32
N ILE A 50 -2.72 -3.54 -5.04
CA ILE A 50 -3.78 -2.67 -4.48
C ILE A 50 -3.26 -1.24 -4.22
N ALA A 51 -2.05 -1.09 -3.68
CA ALA A 51 -1.48 0.20 -3.30
C ALA A 51 -1.17 1.09 -4.52
N VAL A 52 -0.68 0.52 -5.63
CA VAL A 52 -0.36 1.30 -6.83
C VAL A 52 -1.62 1.89 -7.50
N PRO A 53 -2.72 1.13 -7.68
CA PRO A 53 -4.00 1.72 -8.08
C PRO A 53 -4.49 2.80 -7.11
N ALA A 54 -4.40 2.55 -5.79
CA ALA A 54 -4.82 3.53 -4.78
C ALA A 54 -4.02 4.84 -4.89
N LEU A 55 -2.70 4.77 -5.08
CA LEU A 55 -1.86 5.95 -5.32
C LEU A 55 -2.12 6.61 -6.68
N GLY A 56 -2.47 5.83 -7.70
CA GLY A 56 -2.86 6.35 -9.01
C GLY A 56 -4.12 7.23 -8.96
N LEU A 57 -4.90 7.15 -7.87
CA LEU A 57 -5.99 8.08 -7.60
C LEU A 57 -5.52 9.43 -7.07
N ALA A 58 -4.27 9.62 -6.67
CA ALA A 58 -3.80 10.90 -6.17
C ALA A 58 -3.94 12.02 -7.21
N GLU A 59 -4.29 13.21 -6.74
CA GLU A 59 -4.43 14.38 -7.62
C GLU A 59 -3.08 14.85 -8.14
N ASP A 60 -2.13 14.97 -7.21
CA ASP A 60 -0.79 15.49 -7.41
C ASP A 60 0.29 14.44 -7.17
N ARG A 61 1.46 14.66 -7.78
CA ARG A 61 2.66 13.85 -7.51
C ARG A 61 3.17 14.03 -6.09
N ASN A 62 2.89 15.17 -5.45
CA ASN A 62 3.24 15.41 -4.05
C ASN A 62 2.13 14.94 -3.10
N ILE A 63 1.90 13.62 -3.11
CA ILE A 63 0.86 12.93 -2.34
C ILE A 63 0.95 13.29 -0.85
N TRP A 64 2.18 13.37 -0.33
CA TRP A 64 2.48 13.64 1.07
C TRP A 64 2.10 15.06 1.51
N ALA A 65 2.17 16.05 0.62
CA ALA A 65 1.85 17.42 0.96
C ALA A 65 0.35 17.77 0.87
N HIS A 66 -0.41 17.07 0.02
CA HIS A 66 -1.80 17.43 -0.27
C HIS A 66 -2.79 16.39 0.27
N GLU A 67 -2.66 15.13 -0.14
CA GLU A 67 -3.64 14.08 0.20
C GLU A 67 -3.56 13.68 1.68
N VAL A 68 -2.35 13.65 2.26
CA VAL A 68 -2.17 13.33 3.69
C VAL A 68 -2.73 14.46 4.58
N LYS A 69 -2.64 15.73 4.16
CA LYS A 69 -3.17 16.86 4.94
C LYS A 69 -4.70 16.84 5.03
N ASP A 70 -5.36 16.37 3.98
CA ASP A 70 -6.82 16.23 3.93
C ASP A 70 -7.37 15.13 4.84
N CYS A 71 -6.49 14.23 5.28
CA CYS A 71 -6.81 13.11 6.14
C CYS A 71 -7.20 13.57 7.56
N PRO A 72 -8.13 12.87 8.24
CA PRO A 72 -8.46 13.14 9.64
C PRO A 72 -7.21 13.23 10.52
N TRP A 73 -7.19 14.17 11.46
CA TRP A 73 -6.00 14.47 12.27
C TRP A 73 -5.46 13.23 13.01
N TRP A 74 -6.34 12.36 13.48
CA TRP A 74 -5.95 11.12 14.17
C TRP A 74 -5.27 10.12 13.24
N ILE A 75 -5.67 10.04 11.96
CA ILE A 75 -5.00 9.18 10.96
C ILE A 75 -3.61 9.75 10.66
N ARG A 76 -3.47 11.07 10.56
CA ARG A 76 -2.15 11.70 10.36
C ARG A 76 -1.20 11.41 11.51
N LEU A 77 -1.68 11.48 12.75
CA LEU A 77 -0.89 11.15 13.94
C LEU A 77 -0.51 9.67 13.93
N PHE A 78 -1.46 8.78 13.62
CA PHE A 78 -1.21 7.34 13.52
C PHE A 78 -0.20 7.00 12.41
N LEU A 79 -0.28 7.68 11.26
CA LEU A 79 0.69 7.54 10.18
C LEU A 79 2.10 7.98 10.62
N GLY A 80 2.21 9.08 11.35
CA GLY A 80 3.47 9.52 11.94
C GLY A 80 4.04 8.50 12.94
N PHE A 81 3.19 7.90 13.76
CA PHE A 81 3.58 6.82 14.66
C PHE A 81 4.10 5.59 13.89
N LEU A 82 3.37 5.14 12.86
CA LEU A 82 3.78 4.00 12.03
C LEU A 82 5.08 4.27 11.26
N PHE A 83 5.31 5.51 10.83
CA PHE A 83 6.56 5.92 10.18
C PHE A 83 7.75 5.80 11.15
N THR A 84 7.63 6.38 12.34
CA THR A 84 8.66 6.27 13.39
C THR A 84 8.89 4.81 13.77
N TYR A 85 7.81 4.05 13.94
CA TYR A 85 7.87 2.61 14.22
C TYR A 85 8.64 1.83 13.15
N THR A 86 8.33 2.06 11.87
CA THR A 86 9.01 1.40 10.74
C THR A 86 10.52 1.71 10.73
N ILE A 87 10.90 2.97 10.98
CA ILE A 87 12.30 3.37 11.10
C ILE A 87 12.98 2.65 12.27
N LEU A 88 12.33 2.59 13.43
CA LEU A 88 12.88 1.89 14.59
C LEU A 88 13.07 0.40 14.31
N VAL A 89 12.07 -0.27 13.72
CA VAL A 89 12.18 -1.69 13.33
C VAL A 89 13.35 -1.89 12.36
N MET A 90 13.48 -1.02 11.35
CA MET A 90 14.61 -1.06 10.41
C MET A 90 15.96 -0.89 11.10
N ILE A 91 16.11 0.09 11.99
CA ILE A 91 17.36 0.33 12.72
C ILE A 91 17.69 -0.86 13.63
N PHE A 92 16.74 -1.32 14.44
CA PHE A 92 16.99 -2.39 15.39
C PHE A 92 17.25 -3.74 14.72
N LYS A 93 16.57 -4.03 13.61
CA LYS A 93 16.67 -5.33 12.94
C LYS A 93 17.76 -5.42 11.88
N LEU A 94 18.04 -4.33 11.16
CA LEU A 94 19.01 -4.34 10.06
C LEU A 94 20.32 -3.61 10.38
N ALA A 95 20.28 -2.53 11.17
CA ALA A 95 21.47 -1.70 11.41
C ALA A 95 22.21 -2.06 12.71
N LEU A 96 21.48 -2.41 13.76
CA LEU A 96 22.03 -2.72 15.09
C LEU A 96 22.04 -4.22 15.42
N GLY A 97 21.59 -5.07 14.50
CA GLY A 97 21.61 -6.52 14.68
C GLY A 97 23.04 -7.05 14.84
N THR A 98 23.27 -7.89 15.86
CA THR A 98 24.59 -8.47 16.16
C THR A 98 25.00 -9.63 15.24
N GLY A 99 24.37 -9.75 14.07
CA GLY A 99 24.60 -10.80 13.08
C GLY A 99 23.95 -10.50 11.72
N PRO A 100 24.17 -11.36 10.71
CA PRO A 100 23.53 -11.19 9.40
C PRO A 100 22.01 -11.22 9.55
N ALA A 101 21.33 -10.28 8.89
CA ALA A 101 19.88 -10.14 8.96
C ALA A 101 19.19 -11.43 8.50
N SER A 102 18.29 -11.95 9.34
CA SER A 102 17.52 -13.15 9.01
C SER A 102 16.41 -12.82 8.01
N PRO A 103 15.89 -13.81 7.26
CA PRO A 103 14.72 -13.62 6.40
C PRO A 103 13.51 -13.05 7.16
N ASP A 104 13.34 -13.41 8.43
CA ASP A 104 12.26 -12.90 9.28
C ASP A 104 12.45 -11.43 9.65
N ASP A 105 13.69 -10.95 9.81
CA ASP A 105 13.98 -9.54 10.03
C ASP A 105 13.60 -8.70 8.80
N PHE A 106 13.89 -9.20 7.59
CA PHE A 106 13.43 -8.56 6.35
C PHE A 106 11.90 -8.59 6.23
N ALA A 107 11.26 -9.70 6.59
CA ALA A 107 9.80 -9.81 6.56
C ALA A 107 9.14 -8.84 7.56
N LEU A 108 9.73 -8.66 8.74
CA LEU A 108 9.23 -7.75 9.77
C LEU A 108 9.37 -6.28 9.33
N VAL A 109 10.53 -5.90 8.79
CA VAL A 109 10.76 -4.56 8.24
C VAL A 109 9.82 -4.31 7.05
N GLY A 110 9.74 -5.25 6.12
CA GLY A 110 8.86 -5.15 4.95
C GLY A 110 7.39 -4.99 5.32
N SER A 111 6.90 -5.76 6.30
CA SER A 111 5.51 -5.67 6.75
C SER A 111 5.22 -4.37 7.52
N SER A 112 6.15 -3.86 8.35
CA SER A 112 5.99 -2.54 8.98
C SER A 112 5.88 -1.41 7.93
N PHE A 113 6.70 -1.47 6.89
CA PHE A 113 6.67 -0.51 5.78
C PHE A 113 5.34 -0.59 5.03
N MET A 114 4.89 -1.80 4.68
CA MET A 114 3.59 -1.98 4.01
C MET A 114 2.43 -1.46 4.85
N LEU A 115 2.44 -1.66 6.16
CA LEU A 115 1.41 -1.14 7.07
C LEU A 115 1.36 0.40 7.02
N MET A 116 2.52 1.04 7.24
CA MET A 116 2.65 2.50 7.16
C MET A 116 2.15 3.02 5.80
N PHE A 117 2.60 2.40 4.71
CA PHE A 117 2.26 2.83 3.36
C PHE A 117 0.79 2.60 3.03
N SER A 118 0.20 1.52 3.53
CA SER A 118 -1.23 1.22 3.40
C SER A 118 -2.10 2.29 4.03
N VAL A 119 -1.70 2.79 5.20
CA VAL A 119 -2.38 3.92 5.87
C VAL A 119 -2.24 5.20 5.05
N ALA A 120 -1.07 5.46 4.46
CA ALA A 120 -0.90 6.61 3.55
C ALA A 120 -1.81 6.49 2.31
N CYS A 121 -1.94 5.30 1.72
CA CYS A 121 -2.86 5.04 0.61
C CYS A 121 -4.33 5.25 1.01
N ALA A 122 -4.71 4.90 2.23
CA ALA A 122 -6.05 5.17 2.76
C ALA A 122 -6.34 6.68 2.82
N CYS A 123 -5.34 7.53 3.08
CA CYS A 123 -5.50 8.98 2.99
C CYS A 123 -5.79 9.47 1.56
N VAL A 124 -5.15 8.89 0.54
CA VAL A 124 -5.46 9.19 -0.86
C VAL A 124 -6.89 8.82 -1.21
N LEU A 125 -7.36 7.66 -0.76
CA LEU A 125 -8.75 7.23 -0.96
C LEU A 125 -9.75 8.15 -0.27
N TYR A 126 -9.45 8.53 0.97
CA TYR A 126 -10.27 9.48 1.74
C TYR A 126 -10.39 10.83 1.03
N ALA A 127 -9.26 11.42 0.64
CA ALA A 127 -9.21 12.71 -0.05
C ALA A 127 -9.87 12.65 -1.43
N THR A 128 -9.71 11.54 -2.17
CA THR A 128 -10.44 11.28 -3.43
C THR A 128 -11.95 11.28 -3.22
N LEU A 129 -12.44 10.57 -2.19
CA LEU A 129 -13.89 10.51 -1.90
C LEU A 129 -14.45 11.84 -1.39
N LYS A 130 -13.65 12.59 -0.62
CA LYS A 130 -13.98 13.93 -0.13
C LYS A 130 -14.14 14.92 -1.29
N SER A 131 -13.17 14.96 -2.21
CA SER A 131 -13.16 15.86 -3.37
C SER A 131 -14.18 15.46 -4.44
N ALA A 132 -14.48 14.17 -4.57
CA ALA A 132 -15.44 13.65 -5.54
C ALA A 132 -16.83 14.30 -5.44
N ARG A 133 -17.29 14.61 -4.22
CA ARG A 133 -18.61 15.23 -3.99
C ARG A 133 -18.72 16.63 -4.57
N SER A 134 -17.63 17.40 -4.56
CA SER A 134 -17.60 18.79 -5.04
C SER A 134 -17.09 18.93 -6.47
N ASN A 135 -16.35 17.94 -7.00
CA ASN A 135 -15.79 17.99 -8.36
C ASN A 135 -15.86 16.61 -9.08
N PRO A 136 -17.03 16.24 -9.63
CA PRO A 136 -17.21 14.96 -10.33
C PRO A 136 -16.32 14.75 -11.58
N PRO A 137 -16.00 15.79 -12.39
CA PRO A 137 -15.03 15.66 -13.49
C PRO A 137 -13.63 15.25 -13.00
N ASN A 138 -13.19 15.76 -11.85
CA ASN A 138 -11.89 15.42 -11.27
C ASN A 138 -11.83 13.93 -10.87
N LEU A 139 -12.91 13.41 -10.28
CA LEU A 139 -13.01 11.99 -9.94
C LEU A 139 -12.75 11.10 -11.16
N ARG A 140 -13.38 11.40 -12.31
CA ARG A 140 -13.18 10.63 -13.55
C ARG A 140 -11.71 10.62 -13.99
N LYS A 141 -11.05 11.79 -13.95
CA LYS A 141 -9.63 11.92 -14.33
C LYS A 141 -8.72 11.13 -13.38
N ARG A 142 -8.99 11.18 -12.07
CA ARG A 142 -8.28 10.40 -11.03
C ARG A 142 -8.47 8.89 -11.27
N THR A 143 -9.70 8.43 -11.53
CA THR A 143 -9.98 7.03 -11.87
C THR A 143 -9.27 6.55 -13.14
N GLN A 144 -9.21 7.37 -14.20
CA GLN A 144 -8.49 6.99 -15.41
C GLN A 144 -6.99 6.80 -15.16
N ARG A 145 -6.35 7.67 -14.36
CA ARG A 145 -4.95 7.51 -13.97
C ARG A 145 -4.70 6.24 -13.15
N SER A 146 -5.60 5.95 -12.22
CA SER A 146 -5.56 4.72 -11.40
C SER A 146 -5.74 3.44 -12.24
N LEU A 147 -6.60 3.47 -13.26
CA LEU A 147 -6.72 2.35 -14.21
C LEU A 147 -5.45 2.17 -15.04
N LEU A 148 -4.82 3.25 -15.49
CA LEU A 148 -3.53 3.18 -16.19
C LEU A 148 -2.43 2.59 -15.30
N SER A 149 -2.37 2.98 -14.02
CA SER A 149 -1.40 2.40 -13.08
C SER A 149 -1.69 0.92 -12.81
N THR A 150 -2.97 0.54 -12.73
CA THR A 150 -3.39 -0.87 -12.63
C THR A 150 -2.90 -1.69 -13.83
N THR A 151 -3.11 -1.19 -15.05
CA THR A 151 -2.67 -1.87 -16.28
C THR A 151 -1.16 -1.97 -16.35
N ALA A 152 -0.42 -0.93 -15.94
CA ALA A 152 1.04 -0.96 -15.91
C ALA A 152 1.56 -2.02 -14.93
N VAL A 153 0.96 -2.13 -13.75
CA VAL A 153 1.29 -3.17 -12.77
C VAL A 153 0.95 -4.57 -13.30
N GLY A 154 -0.24 -4.75 -13.88
CA GLY A 154 -0.64 -6.02 -14.49
C GLY A 154 0.30 -6.45 -15.63
N ALA A 155 0.69 -5.52 -16.50
CA ALA A 155 1.66 -5.76 -17.57
C ALA A 155 3.05 -6.12 -17.02
N PHE A 156 3.50 -5.46 -15.95
CA PHE A 156 4.75 -5.80 -15.28
C PHE A 156 4.71 -7.22 -14.69
N TYR A 157 3.63 -7.60 -14.01
CA TYR A 157 3.47 -8.97 -13.50
C TYR A 157 3.45 -10.01 -14.62
N LEU A 158 2.73 -9.75 -15.71
CA LEU A 158 2.72 -10.63 -16.89
C LEU A 158 4.12 -10.76 -17.50
N PHE A 159 4.87 -9.66 -17.60
CA PHE A 159 6.24 -9.68 -18.07
C PHE A 159 7.15 -10.54 -17.18
N LEU A 160 7.03 -10.41 -15.85
CA LEU A 160 7.78 -11.24 -14.91
C LEU A 160 7.45 -12.74 -15.02
N LEU A 161 6.21 -13.09 -15.37
CA LEU A 161 5.79 -14.48 -15.59
C LEU A 161 6.27 -15.05 -16.92
N VAL A 162 6.47 -14.20 -17.94
CA VAL A 162 6.92 -14.61 -19.28
C VAL A 162 8.45 -14.67 -19.39
N LEU A 163 9.18 -13.97 -18.53
CA LEU A 163 10.63 -14.09 -18.47
C LEU A 163 11.04 -15.54 -18.17
N PRO A 164 12.00 -16.13 -18.92
CA PRO A 164 12.48 -17.47 -18.64
C PRO A 164 13.05 -17.48 -17.23
N GLN A 165 12.45 -18.31 -16.36
CA GLN A 165 13.03 -18.58 -15.05
C GLN A 165 14.37 -19.25 -15.30
N LYS A 166 15.45 -18.47 -15.21
CA LYS A 166 16.81 -19.02 -15.22
C LYS A 166 16.87 -19.97 -14.04
N GLY A 167 16.85 -21.27 -14.34
CA GLY A 167 16.87 -22.33 -13.36
C GLY A 167 18.03 -22.09 -12.40
N SER A 168 17.70 -21.97 -11.11
CA SER A 168 18.65 -22.12 -10.03
C SER A 168 19.12 -23.57 -10.04
N HIS A 169 20.26 -23.81 -10.72
CA HIS A 169 21.11 -24.96 -10.51
C HIS A 169 21.97 -24.75 -9.26
#